data_AF-A0A8T4Z377-F1
#
_entry.id   AF-A0A8T4Z377-F1
#
_cell.length_a   1.000
_cell.length_b   1.000
_cell.length_c   1.000
_cell.angle_alpha   90.00
_cell.angle_beta   90.00
_cell.angle_gamma   90.00
#
_symmetry.space_group_name_H-M   'P 1'
#
loop_
_entity.id
_entity.type
_entity.pdbx_description
1 polymer ?
#
loop_
_entity_poly.entity_id
_entity_poly.type
_entity_poly.pdbx_seq_one_letter_code
_entity_poly.pdbx_strand_id
1 'polypeptide(L)' 'MRNKRVQVTFNDKQWSIILKMKGSFGESDADIVRNIVLAWLAEKSFISDAGKKK' A
#
# COMPACT_ATOMS: atom_id res chain seq x y z
N MET A 1 17.79 -6.13 -3.60
CA MET A 1 16.50 -5.79 -4.22
C MET A 1 16.57 -4.36 -4.75
N ARG A 2 16.10 -4.10 -5.97
CA ARG A 2 16.07 -2.73 -6.52
C ARG A 2 14.71 -2.11 -6.24
N ASN A 3 14.64 -1.15 -5.33
CA ASN A 3 13.39 -0.48 -5.01
C ASN A 3 12.93 0.34 -6.23
N LYS A 4 11.64 0.23 -6.56
CA LYS A 4 10.99 1.06 -7.59
C LYS A 4 10.28 2.23 -6.91
N ARG A 5 10.46 3.43 -7.44
CA ARG A 5 9.77 4.65 -6.98
C ARG A 5 8.65 4.98 -7.96
N VAL A 6 7.47 5.27 -7.43
CA VAL A 6 6.29 5.70 -8.18
C VAL A 6 5.71 6.91 -7.46
N GLN A 7 5.43 7.98 -8.20
CA GLN A 7 4.72 9.15 -7.68
C GLN A 7 3.22 8.98 -8.00
N VAL A 8 2.38 9.29 -7.02
CA VAL A 8 0.92 9.25 -7.15
C VAL A 8 0.33 10.55 -6.63
N THR A 9 -0.80 10.96 -7.20
CA THR A 9 -1.52 12.18 -6.80
C THR A 9 -2.87 11.79 -6.24
N PHE A 10 -3.19 12.31 -5.05
CA PHE A 10 -4.48 12.16 -4.41
C PHE A 10 -5.11 13.53 -4.25
N ASN A 11 -6.44 13.61 -4.32
CA ASN A 11 -7.13 14.82 -3.86
C ASN A 11 -7.20 14.86 -2.32
N ASP A 12 -7.55 16.02 -1.77
CA ASP A 12 -7.56 16.24 -0.32
C ASP A 12 -8.48 15.27 0.43
N LYS A 13 -9.63 14.93 -0.17
CA LYS A 13 -10.59 14.00 0.44
C LYS A 13 -9.99 12.60 0.52
N GLN A 14 -9.38 12.11 -0.56
CA GLN A 14 -8.68 10.83 -0.59
C GLN A 14 -7.52 10.81 0.41
N TRP A 15 -6.73 11.88 0.46
CA TRP A 15 -5.62 12.00 1.39
C TRP A 15 -6.07 11.99 2.85
N SER A 16 -7.16 12.69 3.17
CA SER A 16 -7.74 12.72 4.52
C SER A 16 -8.20 11.34 5.00
N ILE A 17 -8.60 10.44 4.10
CA ILE A 17 -8.95 9.06 4.42
C ILE A 17 -7.69 8.24 4.69
N ILE A 18 -6.66 8.39 3.85
CA ILE A 18 -5.37 7.69 3.99
C ILE A 18 -4.70 8.05 5.32
N LEU A 19 -4.70 9.34 5.70
CA LEU A 19 -4.09 9.81 6.95
C LEU A 19 -4.70 9.20 8.22
N LYS A 20 -5.95 8.75 8.19
CA LYS A 20 -6.58 8.06 9.35
C LYS A 20 -5.91 6.72 9.67
N MET A 21 -5.13 6.17 8.74
CA MET A 21 -4.42 4.91 8.93
C MET A 21 -3.02 5.10 9.54
N LYS A 22 -2.60 6.35 9.80
CA LYS A 22 -1.33 6.63 10.48
C LYS A 22 -1.32 5.99 11.87
N GLY A 23 -0.19 5.40 12.24
CA GLY A 23 -0.01 4.66 13.51
C GLY A 23 -0.52 3.21 13.50
N SER A 24 -1.39 2.82 12.55
CA SER A 24 -1.79 1.41 12.36
C SER A 24 -1.16 0.78 11.11
N PHE A 25 -1.11 1.53 10.01
CA PHE A 25 -0.50 1.11 8.74
C PHE A 25 0.92 1.66 8.53
N GLY A 26 1.46 2.42 9.49
CA GLY A 26 2.81 2.97 9.43
C GLY A 26 2.88 4.43 9.89
N GLU A 27 4.12 4.94 9.98
CA GLU A 27 4.40 6.29 10.46
C GLU A 27 4.63 7.29 9.31
N SER A 28 5.23 6.84 8.20
CA SER A 28 5.45 7.67 7.02
C SER A 28 4.36 7.47 5.97
N ASP A 29 4.12 8.51 5.18
CA ASP A 29 3.18 8.50 4.05
C ASP A 29 3.45 7.34 3.08
N ALA A 30 4.73 7.07 2.80
CA ALA A 30 5.15 5.98 1.92
C ALA A 30 4.83 4.61 2.53
N ASP A 31 5.01 4.44 3.84
CA ASP A 31 4.71 3.18 4.52
C ASP A 31 3.21 2.91 4.56
N ILE A 32 2.41 3.94 4.86
CA ILE A 32 0.95 3.82 4.87
C ILE A 32 0.46 3.38 3.49
N VAL A 33 0.86 4.08 2.42
CA VAL A 33 0.46 3.75 1.05
C VAL A 33 0.95 2.35 0.66
N ARG A 34 2.20 1.99 1.00
CA ARG A 34 2.74 0.66 0.74
C ARG A 34 1.92 -0.43 1.41
N ASN A 35 1.59 -0.28 2.69
CA ASN A 35 0.88 -1.28 3.46
C ASN A 35 -0.59 -1.41 3.02
N ILE A 36 -1.23 -0.32 2.60
CA ILE A 36 -2.54 -0.36 1.94
C ILE A 36 -2.47 -1.21 0.66
N VAL A 37 -1.48 -0.95 -0.20
CA VAL A 37 -1.30 -1.72 -1.45
C VAL A 37 -1.07 -3.20 -1.16
N LEU A 38 -0.22 -3.54 -0.19
CA LEU A 38 0.04 -4.93 0.19
C LEU A 38 -1.22 -5.61 0.73
N ALA A 39 -1.98 -4.94 1.60
CA ALA A 39 -3.23 -5.46 2.14
C ALA A 39 -4.25 -5.74 1.02
N TRP A 40 -4.40 -4.83 0.07
CA TRP A 40 -5.30 -5.03 -1.07
C TRP A 40 -4.85 -6.18 -1.99
N LEU A 41 -3.54 -6.29 -2.27
CA LEU A 41 -3.00 -7.39 -3.07
C LEU A 41 -3.20 -8.75 -2.37
N ALA A 42 -3.10 -8.78 -1.04
CA ALA A 42 -3.40 -9.97 -0.24
C ALA A 42 -4.90 -10.32 -0.30
N GLU A 43 -5.78 -9.34 -0.13
CA GLU A 43 -7.25 -9.51 -0.22
C GLU A 43 -7.66 -10.09 -1.58
N LYS A 44 -7.03 -9.65 -2.66
CA LYS A 44 -7.29 -10.16 -4.02
C LYS A 44 -6.54 -11.45 -4.35
N SER A 45 -5.88 -12.09 -3.38
CA SER A 45 -5.12 -13.32 -3.54
C SER A 45 -3.95 -13.26 -4.53
N PHE A 46 -3.57 -12.07 -5.03
CA PHE A 46 -2.46 -11.92 -5.98
C PHE A 46 -1.11 -12.35 -5.37
N ILE A 47 -0.92 -12.13 -4.07
CA ILE A 47 0.30 -12.55 -3.36
C ILE A 47 0.36 -14.08 -3.26
N SER A 48 -0.77 -14.72 -2.94
CA SER A 48 -0.89 -16.17 -2.83
C SER A 48 -0.69 -16.86 -4.18
N ASP A 49 -1.23 -16.27 -5.25
CA ASP A 49 -1.09 -16.80 -6.62
C ASP A 49 0.34 -16.64 -7.16
N ALA A 50 1.02 -15.53 -6.83
CA ALA A 50 2.43 -15.34 -7.16
C ALA A 50 3.34 -16.33 -6.42
N GLY A 51 3.01 -16.70 -5.19
CA GLY A 51 3.77 -17.68 -4.40
C GLY A 51 3.63 -19.13 -4.89
N LYS A 52 2.48 -19.49 -5.47
CA LYS A 52 2.21 -20.83 -6.03
C LYS A 52 2.87 -21.10 -7.38
N LYS A 53 3.21 -20.06 -8.15
CA LYS A 53 3.85 -20.18 -9.47
C LYS A 53 5.37 -20.40 -9.40
N LYS A 54 5.87 -21.00 -8.32
CA LYS A 54 7.29 -21.28 -8.11
C LYS A 54 7.58 -22.77 -8.17
#